data_AF-A0A7L3ZEB0-F1
#
_entry.id   AF-A0A7L3ZEB0-F1
#
_cell.length_a   1.000
_cell.length_b   1.000
_cell.length_c   1.000
_cell.angle_alpha   90.00
_cell.angle_beta   90.00
_cell.angle_gamma   90.00
#
_symmetry.space_group_name_H-M   'P 1'
#
loop_
_entity.id
_entity.type
_entity.pdbx_description
1 polymer ?
#
loop_
_entity_poly.entity_id
_entity_poly.type
_entity_poly.pdbx_seq_one_letter_code
_entity_poly.pdbx_strand_id
1 'polypeptide(L)'
;GLRVLEALAASGLRSIRFAKEVPGLRAVVANDFSARAAELMSRNVAFNGVGDLVAPRMADARMLMYQCKADREPFDVIDLDPYGSPAPFLDAAVQAVSDGGLLCVTCTDMGVMAGNSAETCYSKYGAVSLKGKFCHEMALRIVLHSLDSRANCYQRFIVPLLSVSADFYIRVFVRVFAGQAKAKASASKQALVYHCVGCGTHHLQRLGKVTSHGTGYGRAGGGVHEGGGALRGWGELLTPRFSPSSFKYGAATGPPVGPTCEFCQQRHQLGGPMWAEPLHDPAFVERVLAALEGSPGRFKTEERMRGMLSVITEELGDVPLYYTLDGLSSTIHCNTPSLLQFRSALLHAGYRVSLSHACKNAVKTDAPPAVLWDIMRCWAKIHPVKRERLAETSPASRILSVEPTYDPAAAPRNQPRGGGAPADPPPLLPPTRLQASFTLRDDANPSSRKRGLKRFPENPEAFWGPKAKAKAG
;
A
#
# COMPACT_ATOMS: atom_id res chain seq x y z
N GLY A 1 -23.06 -21.75 3.66
CA GLY A 1 -22.72 -20.53 2.89
C GLY A 1 -22.11 -19.48 3.81
N LEU A 2 -21.56 -18.41 3.23
CA LEU A 2 -20.88 -17.33 3.98
C LEU A 2 -21.88 -16.41 4.69
N ARG A 3 -21.53 -15.93 5.89
CA ARG A 3 -22.28 -14.91 6.62
C ARG A 3 -21.58 -13.56 6.53
N VAL A 4 -22.29 -12.55 6.02
CA VAL A 4 -21.75 -11.22 5.77
C VAL A 4 -22.36 -10.21 6.73
N LEU A 5 -21.56 -9.26 7.21
CA LEU A 5 -22.01 -8.05 7.90
C LEU A 5 -21.70 -6.83 7.04
N GLU A 6 -22.72 -6.05 6.68
CA GLU A 6 -22.57 -4.65 6.32
C GLU A 6 -22.84 -3.82 7.58
N ALA A 7 -21.78 -3.29 8.20
CA ALA A 7 -21.88 -2.70 9.53
C ALA A 7 -22.58 -1.32 9.55
N LEU A 8 -22.49 -0.58 8.45
CA LEU A 8 -23.05 0.77 8.27
C LEU A 8 -23.80 0.82 6.92
N ALA A 9 -25.01 0.28 6.90
CA ALA A 9 -25.70 -0.07 5.68
C ALA A 9 -26.49 1.07 5.03
N ALA A 10 -26.83 2.13 5.78
CA ALA A 10 -27.65 3.25 5.33
C ALA A 10 -28.94 2.78 4.62
N SER A 11 -28.96 2.76 3.28
CA SER A 11 -30.11 2.29 2.50
C SER A 11 -30.18 0.78 2.31
N GLY A 12 -29.15 0.02 2.72
CA GLY A 12 -28.99 -1.41 2.48
C GLY A 12 -28.53 -1.77 1.07
N LEU A 13 -28.11 -0.78 0.26
CA LEU A 13 -27.79 -1.01 -1.17
C LEU A 13 -26.73 -2.09 -1.36
N ARG A 14 -25.64 -2.05 -0.59
CA ARG A 14 -24.54 -3.02 -0.73
C ARG A 14 -24.99 -4.41 -0.28
N SER A 15 -25.72 -4.53 0.83
CA SER A 15 -26.33 -5.80 1.27
C SER A 15 -27.26 -6.42 0.23
N ILE A 16 -28.09 -5.60 -0.41
CA ILE A 16 -28.96 -6.04 -1.51
C ILE A 16 -28.13 -6.53 -2.69
N ARG A 17 -27.05 -5.82 -3.05
CA ARG A 17 -26.13 -6.27 -4.10
C ARG A 17 -25.40 -7.55 -3.72
N PHE A 18 -24.97 -7.72 -2.47
CA PHE A 18 -24.39 -8.99 -2.01
C PHE A 18 -25.39 -10.14 -2.23
N ALA A 19 -26.64 -9.96 -1.82
CA ALA A 19 -27.68 -10.98 -2.00
C ALA A 19 -27.96 -11.32 -3.47
N LYS A 20 -27.94 -10.32 -4.36
CA LYS A 20 -28.23 -10.51 -5.79
C LYS A 20 -27.05 -10.99 -6.62
N GLU A 21 -25.83 -10.64 -6.22
CA GLU A 21 -24.65 -10.76 -7.08
C GLU A 21 -23.61 -11.74 -6.53
N VAL A 22 -23.66 -12.13 -5.26
CA VAL A 22 -22.69 -13.06 -4.68
C VAL A 22 -23.36 -14.42 -4.42
N PRO A 23 -22.98 -15.47 -5.18
CA PRO A 23 -23.53 -16.80 -4.95
C PRO A 23 -22.98 -17.43 -3.66
N GLY A 24 -23.73 -18.38 -3.08
CA GLY A 24 -23.26 -19.18 -1.94
C GLY A 24 -23.30 -18.46 -0.58
N LEU A 25 -23.93 -17.29 -0.48
CA LEU A 25 -24.20 -16.64 0.79
C LEU A 25 -25.23 -17.43 1.60
N ARG A 26 -25.01 -17.50 2.92
CA ARG A 26 -25.96 -18.03 3.91
C ARG A 26 -26.86 -16.93 4.45
N ALA A 27 -26.29 -15.76 4.75
CA ALA A 27 -27.01 -14.63 5.31
C ALA A 27 -26.19 -13.34 5.16
N VAL A 28 -26.89 -12.21 5.05
CA VAL A 28 -26.33 -10.86 5.08
C VAL A 28 -27.03 -10.08 6.19
N VAL A 29 -26.27 -9.64 7.19
CA VAL A 29 -26.76 -8.72 8.21
C VAL A 29 -26.47 -7.31 7.73
N ALA A 30 -27.53 -6.55 7.48
CA ALA A 30 -27.45 -5.16 7.07
C ALA A 30 -27.79 -4.29 8.28
N ASN A 31 -26.80 -3.59 8.84
CA ASN A 31 -26.93 -2.87 10.10
C ASN A 31 -26.79 -1.36 9.92
N ASP A 32 -27.61 -0.57 10.61
CA ASP A 32 -27.37 0.86 10.77
C ASP A 32 -27.80 1.34 12.17
N PHE A 33 -27.18 2.39 12.67
CA PHE A 33 -27.56 2.97 13.97
C PHE A 33 -28.83 3.82 13.86
N SER A 34 -29.09 4.42 12.69
CA SER A 34 -30.23 5.31 12.50
C SER A 34 -31.53 4.54 12.29
N ALA A 35 -32.55 4.83 13.10
CA ALA A 35 -33.90 4.29 12.93
C ALA A 35 -34.47 4.56 11.52
N ARG A 36 -34.21 5.76 10.97
CA ARG A 36 -34.63 6.13 9.61
C ARG A 36 -33.92 5.30 8.54
N ALA A 37 -32.63 5.02 8.73
CA ALA A 37 -31.89 4.15 7.83
C ALA A 37 -32.41 2.71 7.90
N ALA A 38 -32.66 2.19 9.11
CA ALA A 38 -33.23 0.86 9.31
C ALA A 38 -34.61 0.67 8.65
N GLU A 39 -35.49 1.67 8.74
CA GLU A 39 -36.79 1.66 8.05
C GLU A 39 -36.61 1.64 6.52
N LEU A 40 -35.78 2.55 5.99
CA LEU A 40 -35.49 2.63 4.55
C LEU A 40 -34.87 1.32 4.02
N MET A 41 -33.92 0.77 4.76
CA MET A 41 -33.27 -0.49 4.45
C MET A 41 -34.26 -1.65 4.42
N SER A 42 -35.18 -1.72 5.40
CA SER A 42 -36.22 -2.75 5.44
C SER A 42 -37.14 -2.67 4.22
N ARG A 43 -37.55 -1.45 3.84
CA ARG A 43 -38.33 -1.21 2.62
C ARG A 43 -37.58 -1.63 1.36
N ASN A 44 -36.29 -1.30 1.26
CA ASN A 44 -35.48 -1.66 0.10
C ASN A 44 -35.23 -3.16 0.00
N VAL A 45 -35.02 -3.85 1.12
CA VAL A 45 -34.89 -5.32 1.17
C VAL A 45 -36.17 -5.99 0.67
N ALA A 46 -37.34 -5.55 1.16
CA ALA A 46 -38.64 -6.04 0.71
C ALA A 46 -38.88 -5.75 -0.78
N PHE A 47 -38.64 -4.51 -1.22
CA PHE A 47 -38.79 -4.10 -2.61
C PHE A 47 -37.93 -4.93 -3.58
N ASN A 48 -36.77 -5.40 -3.12
CA ASN A 48 -35.87 -6.19 -3.93
C ASN A 48 -36.09 -7.71 -3.81
N GLY A 49 -37.01 -8.17 -2.96
CA GLY A 49 -37.33 -9.59 -2.76
C GLY A 49 -36.17 -10.40 -2.18
N VAL A 50 -35.33 -9.79 -1.33
CA VAL A 50 -34.13 -10.43 -0.75
C VAL A 50 -34.22 -10.68 0.75
N GLY A 51 -35.43 -10.64 1.32
CA GLY A 51 -35.67 -10.77 2.77
C GLY A 51 -35.24 -12.12 3.36
N ASP A 52 -35.24 -13.18 2.56
CA ASP A 52 -34.82 -14.52 3.01
C ASP A 52 -33.31 -14.61 3.27
N LEU A 53 -32.54 -13.69 2.69
CA LEU A 53 -31.07 -13.67 2.79
C LEU A 53 -30.55 -12.44 3.54
N VAL A 54 -31.22 -11.29 3.39
CA VAL A 54 -30.80 -10.01 4.00
C VAL A 54 -31.66 -9.72 5.23
N ALA A 55 -31.03 -9.63 6.39
CA ALA A 55 -31.66 -9.28 7.66
C ALA A 55 -31.29 -7.83 8.05
N PRO A 56 -32.24 -6.86 7.94
CA PRO A 56 -32.07 -5.53 8.49
C PRO A 56 -31.93 -5.56 10.02
N ARG A 57 -31.05 -4.71 10.55
CA ARG A 57 -30.84 -4.49 11.98
C ARG A 57 -30.65 -3.01 12.29
N MET A 58 -31.19 -2.59 13.43
CA MET A 58 -30.92 -1.28 14.03
C MET A 58 -30.08 -1.47 15.29
N ALA A 59 -28.77 -1.26 15.20
CA ALA A 59 -27.87 -1.40 16.33
C ALA A 59 -26.60 -0.56 16.16
N ASP A 60 -25.94 -0.26 17.27
CA ASP A 60 -24.54 0.18 17.23
C ASP A 60 -23.68 -0.95 16.65
N ALA A 61 -22.95 -0.65 15.58
CA ALA A 61 -22.14 -1.63 14.86
C ALA A 61 -21.09 -2.31 15.74
N ARG A 62 -20.52 -1.60 16.71
CA ARG A 62 -19.50 -2.14 17.63
C ARG A 62 -20.14 -3.15 18.57
N MET A 63 -21.27 -2.78 19.16
CA MET A 63 -22.03 -3.66 20.05
C MET A 63 -22.49 -4.91 19.33
N LEU A 64 -23.00 -4.78 18.09
CA LEU A 64 -23.37 -5.92 17.27
C LEU A 64 -22.19 -6.88 17.02
N MET A 65 -21.02 -6.34 16.71
CA MET A 65 -19.81 -7.15 16.50
C MET A 65 -19.32 -7.82 17.79
N TYR A 66 -19.35 -7.13 18.93
CA TYR A 66 -18.99 -7.74 20.22
C TYR A 66 -19.99 -8.82 20.66
N GLN A 67 -21.28 -8.59 20.45
CA GLN A 67 -22.33 -9.56 20.75
C GLN A 67 -22.15 -10.82 19.90
N CYS A 68 -21.92 -10.65 18.59
CA CYS A 68 -21.59 -11.73 17.67
C CYS A 68 -20.39 -12.58 18.13
N LYS A 69 -19.34 -11.94 18.66
CA LYS A 69 -18.19 -12.62 19.26
C LYS A 69 -18.60 -13.40 20.52
N ALA A 70 -19.39 -12.80 21.42
CA ALA A 70 -19.86 -13.42 22.65
C ALA A 70 -20.73 -14.66 22.37
N ASP A 71 -21.60 -14.55 21.38
CA ASP A 71 -22.51 -15.63 20.94
C ASP A 71 -21.80 -16.71 20.12
N ARG A 72 -20.51 -16.54 19.82
CA ARG A 72 -19.69 -17.46 19.00
C ARG A 72 -20.26 -17.67 17.60
N GLU A 73 -20.87 -16.65 17.03
CA GLU A 73 -21.41 -16.67 15.67
C GLU A 73 -20.65 -15.70 14.76
N PRO A 74 -19.34 -15.87 14.51
CA PRO A 74 -18.55 -14.88 13.77
C PRO A 74 -19.07 -14.63 12.35
N PHE A 75 -18.73 -13.48 11.80
CA PHE A 75 -18.97 -13.15 10.40
C PHE A 75 -17.81 -13.62 9.53
N ASP A 76 -18.12 -14.20 8.37
CA ASP A 76 -17.10 -14.60 7.39
C ASP A 76 -16.58 -13.41 6.58
N VAL A 77 -17.43 -12.39 6.42
CA VAL A 77 -17.10 -11.13 5.77
C VAL A 77 -17.67 -9.98 6.59
N ILE A 78 -16.87 -8.96 6.88
CA ILE A 78 -17.35 -7.70 7.48
C ILE A 78 -16.92 -6.54 6.57
N ASP A 79 -17.89 -5.72 6.17
CA ASP A 79 -17.68 -4.48 5.42
C ASP A 79 -17.91 -3.27 6.35
N LEU A 80 -16.85 -2.50 6.56
CA LEU A 80 -16.86 -1.23 7.28
C LEU A 80 -16.77 -0.10 6.27
N ASP A 81 -17.85 0.67 6.13
CA ASP A 81 -17.95 1.80 5.20
C ASP A 81 -18.52 3.05 5.89
N PRO A 82 -17.82 3.62 6.88
CA PRO A 82 -18.31 4.78 7.61
C PRO A 82 -18.05 6.08 6.85
N TYR A 83 -18.84 7.11 7.19
CA TYR A 83 -18.49 8.48 6.85
C TYR A 83 -17.26 8.92 7.67
N GLY A 84 -16.15 9.18 7.00
CA GLY A 84 -14.90 9.60 7.62
C GLY A 84 -14.03 8.42 8.02
N SER A 85 -13.87 8.21 9.33
CA SER A 85 -12.87 7.29 9.89
C SER A 85 -13.47 5.94 10.30
N PRO A 86 -12.83 4.81 9.96
CA PRO A 86 -13.19 3.50 10.48
C PRO A 86 -12.61 3.20 11.87
N ALA A 87 -11.74 4.04 12.41
CA ALA A 87 -11.01 3.80 13.65
C ALA A 87 -11.87 3.29 14.84
N PRO A 88 -13.08 3.83 15.10
CA PRO A 88 -13.93 3.36 16.20
C PRO A 88 -14.44 1.91 16.07
N PHE A 89 -14.42 1.36 14.85
CA PHE A 89 -15.00 0.05 14.54
C PHE A 89 -13.94 -1.06 14.38
N LEU A 90 -12.68 -0.68 14.17
CA LEU A 90 -11.62 -1.63 13.81
C LEU A 90 -11.39 -2.70 14.88
N ASP A 91 -11.39 -2.34 16.16
CA ASP A 91 -11.13 -3.27 17.27
C ASP A 91 -12.20 -4.35 17.39
N ALA A 92 -13.47 -3.96 17.26
CA ALA A 92 -14.60 -4.90 17.24
C ALA A 92 -14.56 -5.80 16.00
N ALA A 93 -14.23 -5.24 14.83
CA ALA A 93 -14.20 -5.98 13.57
C ALA A 93 -13.11 -7.07 13.52
N VAL A 94 -11.89 -6.77 13.98
CA VAL A 94 -10.80 -7.79 14.01
C VAL A 94 -11.10 -8.94 14.98
N GLN A 95 -12.04 -8.76 15.91
CA GLN A 95 -12.48 -9.80 16.83
C GLN A 95 -13.70 -10.58 16.31
N ALA A 96 -14.66 -9.89 15.68
CA ALA A 96 -15.92 -10.47 15.23
C ALA A 96 -15.80 -11.24 13.90
N VAL A 97 -14.76 -10.97 13.10
CA VAL A 97 -14.50 -11.73 11.88
C VAL A 97 -13.99 -13.13 12.19
N SER A 98 -14.46 -14.13 11.44
CA SER A 98 -14.06 -15.53 11.58
C SER A 98 -12.57 -15.71 11.29
N ASP A 99 -12.00 -16.85 11.71
CA ASP A 99 -10.61 -17.16 11.39
C ASP A 99 -10.43 -17.34 9.88
N GLY A 100 -9.54 -16.56 9.30
CA GLY A 100 -9.40 -16.44 7.85
C GLY A 100 -10.54 -15.71 7.15
N GLY A 101 -11.46 -15.08 7.87
CA GLY A 101 -12.52 -14.26 7.29
C GLY A 101 -11.99 -12.97 6.66
N LEU A 102 -12.83 -12.32 5.85
CA LEU A 102 -12.51 -11.13 5.07
C LEU A 102 -12.99 -9.85 5.78
N LEU A 103 -12.08 -8.90 6.01
CA LEU A 103 -12.42 -7.53 6.37
C LEU A 103 -12.25 -6.61 5.17
N CYS A 104 -13.31 -5.87 4.87
CA CYS A 104 -13.29 -4.78 3.90
C CYS A 104 -13.42 -3.47 4.66
N VAL A 105 -12.46 -2.56 4.54
CA VAL A 105 -12.45 -1.31 5.29
C VAL A 105 -12.29 -0.13 4.34
N THR A 106 -13.26 0.77 4.35
CA THR A 106 -13.21 2.04 3.63
C THR A 106 -12.86 3.16 4.60
N CYS A 107 -12.10 4.12 4.10
CA CYS A 107 -11.74 5.31 4.84
C CYS A 107 -11.84 6.53 3.91
N THR A 108 -12.64 7.51 4.31
CA THR A 108 -12.86 8.75 3.54
C THR A 108 -12.26 9.97 4.24
N ASP A 109 -11.57 9.81 5.37
CA ASP A 109 -10.91 10.92 6.10
C ASP A 109 -9.52 11.27 5.55
N MET A 110 -9.39 11.29 4.23
CA MET A 110 -8.13 11.57 3.54
C MET A 110 -7.53 12.93 3.89
N GLY A 111 -8.33 13.92 4.32
CA GLY A 111 -7.79 15.17 4.86
C GLY A 111 -6.86 14.95 6.07
N VAL A 112 -7.23 14.04 6.97
CA VAL A 112 -6.40 13.63 8.12
C VAL A 112 -5.22 12.79 7.64
N MET A 113 -5.50 11.75 6.84
CA MET A 113 -4.52 10.74 6.45
C MET A 113 -3.46 11.26 5.47
N ALA A 114 -3.75 12.35 4.74
CA ALA A 114 -2.81 12.98 3.80
C ALA A 114 -1.88 14.01 4.46
N GLY A 115 -1.85 14.10 5.79
CA GLY A 115 -0.89 14.92 6.53
C GLY A 115 -1.34 16.32 6.90
N ASN A 116 -2.64 16.67 6.78
CA ASN A 116 -3.12 17.99 7.21
C ASN A 116 -3.34 18.08 8.73
N SER A 117 -3.61 16.96 9.39
CA SER A 117 -3.93 16.89 10.82
C SER A 117 -3.26 15.66 11.45
N ALA A 118 -1.95 15.76 11.66
CA ALA A 118 -1.12 14.65 12.10
C ALA A 118 -1.50 14.15 13.51
N GLU A 119 -1.87 15.05 14.40
CA GLU A 119 -2.38 14.74 15.75
C GLU A 119 -3.71 13.98 15.72
N THR A 120 -4.58 14.33 14.77
CA THR A 120 -5.84 13.61 14.54
C THR A 120 -5.59 12.23 13.92
N CYS A 121 -4.59 12.12 13.03
CA CYS A 121 -4.18 10.82 12.49
C CYS A 121 -3.65 9.90 13.60
N TYR A 122 -2.81 10.46 14.48
CA TYR A 122 -2.23 9.73 15.60
C TYR A 122 -3.31 9.22 16.57
N SER A 123 -4.25 10.08 16.97
CA SER A 123 -5.32 9.70 17.91
C SER A 123 -6.24 8.61 17.37
N LYS A 124 -6.52 8.60 16.07
CA LYS A 124 -7.39 7.60 15.43
C LYS A 124 -6.66 6.30 15.11
N TYR A 125 -5.47 6.39 14.52
CA TYR A 125 -4.82 5.25 13.86
C TYR A 125 -3.55 4.77 14.57
N GLY A 126 -3.02 5.52 15.54
CA GLY A 126 -1.75 5.23 16.20
C GLY A 126 -0.53 5.56 15.35
N ALA A 127 -0.68 6.42 14.34
CA ALA A 127 0.37 6.78 13.40
C ALA A 127 0.35 8.26 13.04
N VAL A 128 1.52 8.82 12.74
CA VAL A 128 1.70 10.20 12.27
C VAL A 128 1.72 10.20 10.73
N SER A 129 0.70 10.77 10.10
CA SER A 129 0.68 11.03 8.65
C SER A 129 1.62 12.18 8.27
N LEU A 130 2.27 12.07 7.11
CA LEU A 130 3.13 13.12 6.57
C LEU A 130 2.52 13.76 5.31
N LYS A 131 2.72 15.07 5.18
CA LYS A 131 2.37 15.82 3.97
C LYS A 131 3.43 15.65 2.89
N GLY A 132 3.49 14.44 2.32
CA GLY A 132 4.38 14.09 1.21
C GLY A 132 3.61 13.84 -0.09
N LYS A 133 4.30 13.80 -1.23
CA LYS A 133 3.68 13.41 -2.51
C LYS A 133 3.14 11.98 -2.51
N PHE A 134 3.69 11.12 -1.64
CA PHE A 134 3.30 9.73 -1.41
C PHE A 134 2.12 9.54 -0.45
N CYS A 135 1.44 10.63 -0.04
CA CYS A 135 0.47 10.60 1.06
C CYS A 135 -0.68 9.61 0.87
N HIS A 136 -1.16 9.38 -0.36
CA HIS A 136 -2.22 8.40 -0.63
C HIS A 136 -1.79 6.96 -0.33
N GLU A 137 -0.55 6.60 -0.69
CA GLU A 137 -0.03 5.27 -0.34
C GLU A 137 0.28 5.17 1.16
N MET A 138 0.85 6.22 1.76
CA MET A 138 1.07 6.25 3.20
C MET A 138 -0.25 6.06 3.96
N ALA A 139 -1.35 6.65 3.48
CA ALA A 139 -2.66 6.48 4.08
C ALA A 139 -3.13 5.01 4.06
N LEU A 140 -2.97 4.30 2.93
CA LEU A 140 -3.24 2.85 2.85
C LEU A 140 -2.41 2.07 3.88
N ARG A 141 -1.12 2.41 3.99
CA ARG A 141 -0.19 1.77 4.92
C ARG A 141 -0.51 2.06 6.39
N ILE A 142 -1.02 3.24 6.72
CA ILE A 142 -1.46 3.59 8.07
C ILE A 142 -2.71 2.80 8.46
N VAL A 143 -3.69 2.63 7.56
CA VAL A 143 -4.88 1.81 7.87
C VAL A 143 -4.49 0.35 8.10
N LEU A 144 -3.58 -0.20 7.29
CA LEU A 144 -3.06 -1.56 7.50
C LEU A 144 -2.28 -1.68 8.82
N HIS A 145 -1.46 -0.69 9.17
CA HIS A 145 -0.79 -0.63 10.48
C HIS A 145 -1.80 -0.65 11.64
N SER A 146 -2.83 0.19 11.53
CA SER A 146 -3.89 0.35 12.53
C SER A 146 -4.68 -0.95 12.73
N LEU A 147 -4.99 -1.67 11.64
CA LEU A 147 -5.63 -2.98 11.65
C LEU A 147 -4.73 -4.08 12.25
N ASP A 148 -3.47 -4.19 11.81
CA ASP A 148 -2.55 -5.22 12.32
C ASP A 148 -2.32 -5.04 13.81
N SER A 149 -2.02 -3.81 14.26
CA SER A 149 -1.76 -3.51 15.67
C SER A 149 -2.93 -3.90 16.57
N ARG A 150 -4.17 -3.64 16.15
CA ARG A 150 -5.38 -4.05 16.88
C ARG A 150 -5.59 -5.57 16.85
N ALA A 151 -5.36 -6.21 15.70
CA ALA A 151 -5.44 -7.67 15.61
C ALA A 151 -4.40 -8.37 16.51
N ASN A 152 -3.19 -7.82 16.62
CA ASN A 152 -2.11 -8.40 17.41
C ASN A 152 -2.41 -8.44 18.91
N CYS A 153 -3.19 -7.48 19.44
CA CYS A 153 -3.68 -7.51 20.82
C CYS A 153 -4.45 -8.80 21.16
N TYR A 154 -5.03 -9.45 20.16
CA TYR A 154 -5.82 -10.68 20.29
C TYR A 154 -5.08 -11.91 19.75
N GLN A 155 -3.75 -11.85 19.61
CA GLN A 155 -2.92 -12.90 19.00
C GLN A 155 -3.34 -13.24 17.57
N ARG A 156 -3.94 -12.28 16.87
CA ARG A 156 -4.32 -12.38 15.45
C ARG A 156 -3.38 -11.55 14.60
N PHE A 157 -3.40 -11.76 13.29
CA PHE A 157 -2.63 -11.01 12.31
C PHE A 157 -3.44 -10.82 11.02
N ILE A 158 -3.12 -9.76 10.29
CA ILE A 158 -3.74 -9.49 9.00
C ILE A 158 -2.89 -10.00 7.84
N VAL A 159 -3.57 -10.33 6.73
CA VAL A 159 -2.96 -10.56 5.41
C VAL A 159 -3.64 -9.62 4.41
N PRO A 160 -2.97 -8.55 3.95
CA PRO A 160 -3.51 -7.68 2.91
C PRO A 160 -3.72 -8.45 1.59
N LEU A 161 -4.92 -8.32 1.01
CA LEU A 161 -5.27 -8.90 -0.28
C LEU A 161 -5.24 -7.85 -1.39
N LEU A 162 -5.83 -6.69 -1.14
CA LEU A 162 -5.95 -5.59 -2.08
C LEU A 162 -6.10 -4.29 -1.29
N SER A 163 -5.48 -3.22 -1.79
CA SER A 163 -5.55 -1.89 -1.20
C SER A 163 -5.71 -0.91 -2.35
N VAL A 164 -6.66 0.02 -2.28
CA VAL A 164 -6.99 0.88 -3.41
C VAL A 164 -7.15 2.30 -2.92
N SER A 165 -6.47 3.24 -3.57
CA SER A 165 -6.77 4.67 -3.49
C SER A 165 -7.62 5.05 -4.70
N ALA A 166 -8.85 5.51 -4.47
CA ALA A 166 -9.80 5.85 -5.52
C ALA A 166 -10.53 7.15 -5.20
N ASP A 167 -10.37 8.15 -6.07
CA ASP A 167 -10.97 9.48 -5.96
C ASP A 167 -10.61 10.15 -4.61
N PHE A 168 -11.56 10.18 -3.67
CA PHE A 168 -11.43 10.82 -2.36
C PHE A 168 -11.35 9.82 -1.19
N TYR A 169 -11.34 8.52 -1.46
CA TYR A 169 -11.31 7.49 -0.43
C TYR A 169 -10.21 6.47 -0.67
N ILE A 170 -9.86 5.77 0.41
CA ILE A 170 -9.03 4.58 0.36
C ILE A 170 -9.81 3.37 0.85
N ARG A 171 -9.49 2.20 0.34
CA ARG A 171 -10.14 0.95 0.72
C ARG A 171 -9.13 -0.18 0.81
N VAL A 172 -9.17 -0.93 1.90
CA VAL A 172 -8.30 -2.11 2.11
C VAL A 172 -9.15 -3.36 2.30
N PHE A 173 -8.66 -4.47 1.76
CA PHE A 173 -9.23 -5.80 1.88
C PHE A 173 -8.18 -6.68 2.53
N VAL A 174 -8.48 -7.24 3.70
CA VAL A 174 -7.54 -8.07 4.46
C VAL A 174 -8.22 -9.35 4.94
N ARG A 175 -7.46 -10.45 5.02
CA ARG A 175 -7.87 -11.60 5.83
C ARG A 175 -7.32 -11.49 7.23
N VAL A 176 -8.05 -12.01 8.21
CA VAL A 176 -7.61 -12.00 9.61
C VAL A 176 -7.53 -13.41 10.17
N PHE A 177 -6.35 -13.80 10.63
CA PHE A 177 -6.08 -15.14 11.14
C PHE A 177 -5.58 -15.11 12.58
N ALA A 178 -5.84 -16.15 13.35
CA ALA A 178 -5.20 -16.43 14.63
C ALA A 178 -3.77 -16.94 14.39
N GLY A 179 -2.81 -16.47 15.19
CA GLY A 179 -1.42 -16.91 15.07
C GLY A 179 -0.45 -16.08 15.89
N GLN A 180 -0.13 -16.54 17.09
CA GLN A 180 0.76 -15.84 18.01
C GLN A 180 2.15 -15.58 17.42
N ALA A 181 2.72 -16.54 16.69
CA ALA A 181 4.04 -16.38 16.06
C ALA A 181 4.05 -15.27 14.99
N LYS A 182 2.98 -15.18 14.19
CA LYS A 182 2.81 -14.15 13.15
C LYS A 182 2.50 -12.77 13.74
N ALA A 183 1.82 -12.73 14.90
CA ALA A 183 1.62 -11.50 15.66
C ALA A 183 2.94 -10.98 16.24
N LYS A 184 3.80 -11.86 16.79
CA LYS A 184 5.15 -11.49 17.26
C LYS A 184 6.04 -10.93 16.13
N ALA A 185 5.81 -11.34 14.90
CA ALA A 185 6.48 -10.79 13.72
C ALA A 185 5.97 -9.41 13.29
N SER A 186 4.93 -8.85 13.90
CA SER A 186 4.32 -7.59 13.44
C SER A 186 5.31 -6.43 13.40
N ALA A 187 6.13 -6.26 14.45
CA ALA A 187 7.07 -5.13 14.52
C ALA A 187 8.03 -5.07 13.32
N SER A 188 8.44 -6.21 12.75
CA SER A 188 9.29 -6.22 11.56
C SER A 188 8.56 -5.84 10.28
N LYS A 189 7.22 -5.84 10.27
CA LYS A 189 6.36 -5.41 9.18
C LYS A 189 5.99 -3.92 9.24
N GLN A 190 6.34 -3.24 10.34
CA GLN A 190 6.07 -1.81 10.54
C GLN A 190 7.34 -0.99 10.29
N ALA A 191 7.17 0.23 9.78
CA ALA A 191 8.27 1.19 9.63
C ALA A 191 7.87 2.62 10.01
N LEU A 192 8.83 3.37 10.55
CA LEU A 192 8.82 4.82 10.57
C LEU A 192 9.35 5.37 9.25
N VAL A 193 8.92 6.57 8.89
CA VAL A 193 9.34 7.28 7.68
C VAL A 193 10.08 8.56 8.07
N TYR A 194 11.34 8.67 7.67
CA TYR A 194 12.11 9.91 7.72
C TYR A 194 11.94 10.62 6.38
N HIS A 195 11.23 11.74 6.37
CA HIS A 195 10.92 12.50 5.16
C HIS A 195 11.61 13.86 5.17
N CYS A 196 12.47 14.14 4.20
CA CYS A 196 13.11 15.43 4.06
C CYS A 196 12.10 16.50 3.66
N VAL A 197 12.01 17.58 4.47
CA VAL A 197 11.08 18.70 4.20
C VAL A 197 11.50 19.58 3.01
N GLY A 198 12.74 19.43 2.54
CA GLY A 198 13.28 20.20 1.43
C GLY A 198 13.08 19.53 0.09
N CYS A 199 13.66 18.34 -0.08
CA CYS A 199 13.70 17.65 -1.37
C CYS A 199 12.72 16.48 -1.49
N GLY A 200 12.03 16.12 -0.41
CA GLY A 200 11.06 15.03 -0.39
C GLY A 200 11.65 13.63 -0.38
N THR A 201 12.99 13.47 -0.39
CA THR A 201 13.66 12.19 -0.14
C THR A 201 13.16 11.56 1.15
N HIS A 202 12.90 10.27 1.12
CA HIS A 202 12.43 9.52 2.28
C HIS A 202 13.22 8.23 2.52
N HIS A 203 13.39 7.88 3.78
CA HIS A 203 14.04 6.67 4.26
C HIS A 203 13.13 5.94 5.24
N LEU A 204 13.15 4.62 5.22
CA LEU A 204 12.32 3.78 6.09
C LEU A 204 13.17 3.20 7.21
N GLN A 205 12.66 3.27 8.45
CA GLN A 205 13.23 2.59 9.61
C GLN A 205 12.25 1.53 10.08
N ARG A 206 12.58 0.25 9.89
CA ARG A 206 11.77 -0.85 10.46
C ARG A 206 11.75 -0.75 11.99
N LEU A 207 10.64 -1.14 12.63
CA LEU A 207 10.54 -1.18 14.09
C LEU A 207 11.18 -2.43 14.70
N GLY A 208 11.11 -3.55 13.99
CA GLY A 208 11.71 -4.83 14.42
C GLY A 208 12.57 -5.47 13.35
N LYS A 209 13.50 -6.34 13.78
CA LYS A 209 14.31 -7.21 12.92
C LYS A 209 13.99 -8.68 13.19
N VAL A 210 14.16 -9.50 12.15
CA VAL A 210 14.01 -10.97 12.22
C VAL A 210 15.39 -11.60 12.12
N THR A 211 15.71 -12.51 13.03
CA THR A 211 16.92 -13.31 12.98
C THR A 211 16.55 -14.79 12.94
N SER A 212 17.12 -15.54 11.99
CA SER A 212 16.99 -16.99 11.93
C SER A 212 18.20 -17.64 12.61
N HIS A 213 17.96 -18.48 13.61
CA HIS A 213 18.99 -19.39 14.09
C HIS A 213 18.93 -20.67 13.25
N GLY A 214 19.91 -20.85 12.36
CA GLY A 214 20.20 -22.18 11.82
C GLY A 214 20.78 -23.06 12.92
N THR A 215 20.29 -24.29 13.08
CA THR A 215 20.96 -25.30 13.90
C THR A 215 22.32 -25.58 13.26
N GLY A 216 23.36 -24.98 13.84
CA GLY A 216 24.72 -25.04 13.31
C GLY A 216 25.36 -26.41 13.48
N TYR A 217 25.89 -26.92 12.38
CA TYR A 217 27.23 -27.50 12.38
C TYR A 217 28.07 -26.65 11.42
N GLY A 218 29.14 -26.03 11.93
CA GLY A 218 30.10 -25.24 11.16
C GLY A 218 30.25 -23.79 11.64
N ARG A 219 31.27 -23.54 12.47
CA ARG A 219 31.79 -22.20 12.79
C ARG A 219 32.28 -21.50 11.52
N ALA A 220 31.85 -20.26 11.29
CA ALA A 220 32.69 -19.05 11.12
C ALA A 220 31.88 -17.91 10.45
N GLY A 221 31.99 -16.70 10.99
CA GLY A 221 31.58 -15.46 10.32
C GLY A 221 30.17 -14.95 10.65
N GLY A 222 30.06 -14.11 11.69
CA GLY A 222 28.84 -13.34 11.97
C GLY A 222 28.62 -12.26 10.91
N GLY A 223 27.70 -12.52 9.98
CA GLY A 223 27.15 -11.53 9.06
C GLY A 223 25.70 -11.22 9.43
N VAL A 224 25.41 -9.94 9.66
CA VAL A 224 24.04 -9.43 9.86
C VAL A 224 23.31 -9.52 8.52
N HIS A 225 22.33 -10.43 8.40
CA HIS A 225 21.45 -10.49 7.24
C HIS A 225 20.40 -9.37 7.33
N GLU A 226 20.64 -8.25 6.64
CA GLU A 226 19.58 -7.33 6.23
C GLU A 226 18.85 -7.95 5.01
N GLY A 227 17.95 -8.88 5.30
CA GLY A 227 17.21 -9.63 4.29
C GLY A 227 15.84 -9.04 4.00
N GLY A 228 15.78 -8.08 3.07
CA GLY A 228 14.59 -7.85 2.24
C GLY A 228 14.40 -9.03 1.29
N GLY A 229 13.89 -10.14 1.82
CA GLY A 229 13.57 -11.33 1.05
C GLY A 229 12.07 -11.46 0.91
N ALA A 230 11.53 -11.11 -0.27
CA ALA A 230 10.17 -11.44 -0.64
C ALA A 230 9.92 -12.94 -0.39
N LEU A 231 9.00 -13.24 0.53
CA LEU A 231 8.43 -14.58 0.70
C LEU A 231 7.83 -14.99 -0.65
N ARG A 232 8.55 -15.83 -1.39
CA ARG A 232 8.04 -16.49 -2.60
C ARG A 232 6.81 -17.32 -2.22
N GLY A 233 5.75 -17.19 -3.01
CA GLY A 233 4.68 -18.17 -3.15
C GLY A 233 3.78 -18.35 -1.93
N TRP A 234 2.68 -17.60 -1.86
CA TRP A 234 1.52 -17.96 -1.04
C TRP A 234 0.69 -19.01 -1.79
N GLY A 235 1.18 -20.25 -1.85
CA GLY A 235 0.51 -21.37 -2.49
C GLY A 235 1.41 -22.59 -2.46
N GLU A 236 0.89 -23.69 -1.91
CA GLU A 236 1.51 -25.03 -1.77
C GLU A 236 2.51 -25.24 -0.62
N LEU A 237 2.02 -25.84 0.46
CA LEU A 237 2.39 -27.21 0.88
C LEU A 237 1.83 -27.49 2.28
N LEU A 238 0.71 -28.21 2.30
CA LEU A 238 0.32 -29.02 3.45
C LEU A 238 1.41 -30.08 3.66
N THR A 239 2.23 -29.84 4.68
CA THR A 239 3.29 -30.69 5.26
C THR A 239 4.43 -31.14 4.33
N PRO A 240 5.67 -30.74 4.68
CA PRO A 240 6.66 -31.75 5.01
C PRO A 240 7.36 -31.46 6.35
N ARG A 241 7.79 -32.53 7.02
CA ARG A 241 8.54 -32.52 8.29
C ARG A 241 9.80 -31.66 8.15
N PHE A 242 9.75 -30.43 8.67
CA PHE A 242 10.93 -29.58 8.83
C PHE A 242 10.96 -29.04 10.26
N SER A 243 12.10 -29.23 10.91
CA SER A 243 12.43 -28.65 12.22
C SER A 243 12.10 -27.15 12.22
N PRO A 244 11.39 -26.63 13.22
CA PRO A 244 11.06 -25.21 13.26
C PRO A 244 12.37 -24.44 13.47
N SER A 245 12.84 -23.76 12.43
CA SER A 245 13.80 -22.68 12.61
C SER A 245 13.13 -21.65 13.51
N SER A 246 13.63 -21.53 14.75
CA SER A 246 13.10 -20.57 15.72
C SER A 246 13.50 -19.17 15.25
N PHE A 247 12.53 -18.42 14.73
CA PHE A 247 12.70 -17.01 14.39
C PHE A 247 12.71 -16.19 15.69
N LYS A 248 13.78 -15.42 15.89
CA LYS A 248 13.88 -14.45 16.98
C LYS A 248 13.61 -13.05 16.44
N TYR A 249 12.62 -12.38 17.05
CA TYR A 249 12.25 -11.01 16.78
C TYR A 249 12.90 -10.10 17.82
N GLY A 250 13.47 -8.98 17.38
CA GLY A 250 14.09 -8.00 18.26
C GLY A 250 13.90 -6.58 17.75
N ALA A 251 14.27 -5.59 18.57
CA ALA A 251 14.27 -4.20 18.15
C ALA A 251 15.23 -3.96 16.99
N ALA A 252 14.82 -3.12 16.03
CA ALA A 252 15.69 -2.64 14.97
C ALA A 252 16.68 -1.59 15.50
N THR A 253 17.78 -1.38 14.77
CA THR A 253 18.78 -0.33 15.05
C THR A 253 18.59 0.80 14.05
N GLY A 254 18.78 2.05 14.49
CA GLY A 254 18.57 3.26 13.69
C GLY A 254 19.12 4.51 14.39
N PRO A 255 18.90 5.72 13.82
CA PRO A 255 18.17 6.01 12.58
C PRO A 255 18.96 5.67 11.30
N PRO A 256 18.30 5.57 10.13
CA PRO A 256 18.96 5.30 8.85
C PRO A 256 19.47 6.58 8.18
N VAL A 257 19.36 7.72 8.87
CA VAL A 257 19.68 9.07 8.36
C VAL A 257 20.48 9.85 9.39
N GLY A 258 21.28 10.80 8.93
CA GLY A 258 21.93 11.81 9.77
C GLY A 258 20.96 12.89 10.28
N PRO A 259 21.48 13.90 11.01
CA PRO A 259 20.66 15.00 11.56
C PRO A 259 20.00 15.86 10.48
N THR A 260 20.61 15.94 9.29
CA THR A 260 20.12 16.66 8.11
C THR A 260 20.13 15.74 6.89
N CYS A 261 19.33 16.09 5.89
CA CYS A 261 19.29 15.36 4.62
C CYS A 261 20.63 15.47 3.90
N GLU A 262 21.21 14.34 3.50
CA GLU A 262 22.49 14.27 2.80
C GLU A 262 22.49 15.04 1.46
N PHE A 263 21.32 15.17 0.81
CA PHE A 263 21.20 15.78 -0.52
C PHE A 263 21.01 17.30 -0.49
N CYS A 264 20.20 17.79 0.44
CA CYS A 264 19.79 19.20 0.45
C CYS A 264 20.01 19.92 1.79
N GLN A 265 20.54 19.21 2.80
CA GLN A 265 20.85 19.72 4.13
C GLN A 265 19.64 20.24 4.93
N GLN A 266 18.42 19.97 4.47
CA GLN A 266 17.19 20.28 5.19
C GLN A 266 16.86 19.21 6.25
N ARG A 267 16.01 19.57 7.20
CA ARG A 267 15.58 18.66 8.29
C ARG A 267 14.67 17.53 7.78
N HIS A 268 14.55 16.48 8.60
CA HIS A 268 13.58 15.41 8.40
C HIS A 268 12.36 15.60 9.30
N GLN A 269 11.17 15.33 8.76
CA GLN A 269 9.99 14.99 9.54
C GLN A 269 9.95 13.49 9.78
N LEU A 270 9.44 13.09 10.94
CA LEU A 270 9.22 11.70 11.31
C LEU A 270 7.73 11.38 11.19
N GLY A 271 7.42 10.31 10.44
CA GLY A 271 6.07 9.80 10.26
C GLY A 271 5.96 8.31 10.56
N GLY A 272 4.73 7.81 10.52
CA GLY A 272 4.38 6.43 10.85
C GLY A 272 4.09 6.23 12.35
N PRO A 273 4.12 4.98 12.85
CA PRO A 273 4.44 3.77 12.10
C PRO A 273 3.44 3.50 10.97
N MET A 274 3.91 2.85 9.91
CA MET A 274 3.06 2.42 8.80
C MET A 274 3.43 0.99 8.38
N TRP A 275 2.49 0.29 7.74
CA TRP A 275 2.74 -1.01 7.14
C TRP A 275 3.79 -0.91 6.03
N ALA A 276 4.88 -1.67 6.17
CA ALA A 276 6.03 -1.63 5.26
C ALA A 276 6.15 -2.87 4.36
N GLU A 277 5.26 -3.84 4.51
CA GLU A 277 5.14 -5.01 3.63
C GLU A 277 4.25 -4.72 2.40
N PRO A 278 4.10 -5.68 1.46
CA PRO A 278 3.22 -5.51 0.30
C PRO A 278 1.78 -5.14 0.68
N LEU A 279 1.17 -4.31 -0.17
CA LEU A 279 -0.22 -3.84 -0.04
C LEU A 279 -1.26 -4.82 -0.60
N HIS A 280 -0.81 -5.79 -1.39
CA HIS A 280 -1.64 -6.67 -2.20
C HIS A 280 -1.07 -8.09 -2.18
N ASP A 281 -1.97 -9.06 -2.34
CA ASP A 281 -1.64 -10.44 -2.72
C ASP A 281 -1.77 -10.54 -4.26
N PRO A 282 -0.66 -10.69 -5.01
CA PRO A 282 -0.71 -10.76 -6.47
C PRO A 282 -1.64 -11.85 -7.00
N ALA A 283 -1.65 -13.03 -6.35
CA ALA A 283 -2.50 -14.14 -6.77
C ALA A 283 -3.98 -13.81 -6.54
N PHE A 284 -4.31 -13.06 -5.50
CA PHE A 284 -5.67 -12.56 -5.29
C PHE A 284 -6.06 -11.54 -6.38
N VAL A 285 -5.19 -10.58 -6.69
CA VAL A 285 -5.45 -9.56 -7.72
C VAL A 285 -5.69 -10.20 -9.09
N GLU A 286 -4.87 -11.19 -9.46
CA GLU A 286 -5.02 -11.96 -10.70
C GLU A 286 -6.37 -12.71 -10.75
N ARG A 287 -6.79 -13.33 -9.64
CA ARG A 287 -8.11 -13.97 -9.58
C ARG A 287 -9.25 -12.98 -9.73
N VAL A 288 -9.13 -11.77 -9.18
CA VAL A 288 -10.15 -10.71 -9.36
C VAL A 288 -10.19 -10.24 -10.82
N LEU A 289 -9.04 -10.06 -11.46
CA LEU A 289 -8.95 -9.74 -12.89
C LEU A 289 -9.60 -10.83 -13.76
N ALA A 290 -9.28 -12.10 -13.52
CA ALA A 290 -9.86 -13.23 -14.23
C ALA A 290 -11.38 -13.31 -14.03
N ALA A 291 -11.88 -13.03 -12.81
CA ALA A 291 -13.31 -12.99 -12.52
C ALA A 291 -14.03 -11.86 -13.26
N LEU A 292 -13.39 -10.69 -13.44
CA LEU A 292 -13.94 -9.60 -14.25
C LEU A 292 -13.97 -9.98 -15.74
N GLU A 293 -12.93 -10.65 -16.24
CA GLU A 293 -12.87 -11.13 -17.62
C GLU A 293 -13.90 -12.21 -17.93
N GLY A 294 -14.18 -13.11 -16.98
CA GLY A 294 -15.21 -14.14 -17.11
C GLY A 294 -16.64 -13.63 -16.97
N SER A 295 -16.88 -12.32 -16.78
CA SER A 295 -18.21 -11.73 -16.60
C SER A 295 -18.33 -10.35 -17.27
N PRO A 296 -18.09 -10.25 -18.59
CA PRO A 296 -18.07 -8.98 -19.29
C PRO A 296 -19.43 -8.28 -19.25
N GLY A 297 -19.42 -6.96 -19.05
CA GLY A 297 -20.63 -6.12 -19.04
C GLY A 297 -21.45 -6.23 -17.74
N ARG A 298 -21.02 -7.08 -16.79
CA ARG A 298 -21.72 -7.26 -15.51
C ARG A 298 -21.69 -5.99 -14.65
N PHE A 299 -20.61 -5.22 -14.72
CA PHE A 299 -20.42 -4.02 -13.93
C PHE A 299 -20.20 -2.81 -14.83
N LYS A 300 -20.97 -1.73 -14.62
CA LYS A 300 -20.77 -0.46 -15.35
C LYS A 300 -19.36 0.14 -15.15
N THR A 301 -18.70 -0.20 -14.04
CA THR A 301 -17.36 0.26 -13.69
C THR A 301 -16.25 -0.72 -14.07
N GLU A 302 -16.55 -1.75 -14.88
CA GLU A 302 -15.59 -2.81 -15.24
C GLU A 302 -14.30 -2.25 -15.85
N GLU A 303 -14.37 -1.32 -16.80
CA GLU A 303 -13.18 -0.70 -17.42
C GLU A 303 -12.27 -0.07 -16.37
N ARG A 304 -12.86 0.63 -15.38
CA ARG A 304 -12.14 1.27 -14.29
C ARG A 304 -11.48 0.24 -13.38
N MET A 305 -12.20 -0.81 -13.00
CA MET A 305 -11.67 -1.88 -12.16
C MET A 305 -10.51 -2.60 -12.86
N ARG A 306 -10.68 -2.94 -14.13
CA ARG A 306 -9.65 -3.56 -14.98
C ARG A 306 -8.41 -2.68 -15.09
N GLY A 307 -8.57 -1.39 -15.34
CA GLY A 307 -7.46 -0.44 -15.42
C GLY A 307 -6.69 -0.32 -14.11
N MET A 308 -7.40 -0.18 -12.98
CA MET A 308 -6.80 -0.11 -11.64
C MET A 308 -6.02 -1.40 -11.30
N LEU A 309 -6.67 -2.56 -11.42
CA LEU A 309 -6.07 -3.85 -11.08
C LEU A 309 -4.87 -4.18 -11.98
N SER A 310 -4.92 -3.81 -13.27
CA SER A 310 -3.79 -4.01 -14.19
C SER A 310 -2.57 -3.17 -13.82
N VAL A 311 -2.76 -1.97 -13.25
CA VAL A 311 -1.62 -1.18 -12.72
C VAL A 311 -1.07 -1.84 -11.47
N ILE A 312 -1.94 -2.32 -10.59
CA ILE A 312 -1.55 -3.00 -9.35
C ILE A 312 -0.70 -4.24 -9.67
N THR A 313 -1.05 -5.04 -10.69
CA THR A 313 -0.23 -6.20 -11.11
C THR A 313 1.14 -5.83 -11.66
N GLU A 314 1.31 -4.61 -12.17
CA GLU A 314 2.58 -4.10 -12.70
C GLU A 314 3.40 -3.33 -11.66
N GLU A 315 2.84 -3.09 -10.46
CA GLU A 315 3.43 -2.27 -9.41
C GLU A 315 4.46 -3.04 -8.58
N LEU A 316 5.59 -2.40 -8.23
CA LEU A 316 6.57 -2.95 -7.30
C LEU A 316 5.97 -3.00 -5.88
N GLY A 317 5.46 -4.17 -5.51
CA GLY A 317 4.82 -4.39 -4.20
C GLY A 317 5.79 -4.39 -3.03
N ASP A 318 7.06 -4.69 -3.27
CA ASP A 318 8.15 -4.73 -2.27
C ASP A 318 8.81 -3.36 -2.03
N VAL A 319 8.45 -2.34 -2.81
CA VAL A 319 8.97 -0.97 -2.68
C VAL A 319 7.88 -0.08 -2.06
N PRO A 320 8.03 0.35 -0.79
CA PRO A 320 7.08 1.25 -0.16
C PRO A 320 7.25 2.69 -0.62
N LEU A 321 6.11 3.38 -0.78
CA LEU A 321 6.01 4.78 -1.20
C LEU A 321 6.54 5.00 -2.62
N TYR A 322 6.47 6.24 -3.08
CA TYR A 322 6.85 6.61 -4.44
C TYR A 322 7.39 8.04 -4.49
N TYR A 323 8.03 8.36 -5.62
CA TYR A 323 8.39 9.72 -6.00
C TYR A 323 7.47 10.19 -7.12
N THR A 324 7.26 11.50 -7.25
CA THR A 324 6.57 12.07 -8.42
C THR A 324 7.54 12.86 -9.27
N LEU A 325 7.43 12.74 -10.60
CA LEU A 325 8.35 13.42 -11.52
C LEU A 325 8.24 14.95 -11.40
N ASP A 326 7.03 15.47 -11.21
CA ASP A 326 6.78 16.88 -10.92
C ASP A 326 7.44 17.31 -9.60
N GLY A 327 7.41 16.46 -8.57
CA GLY A 327 8.05 16.70 -7.28
C GLY A 327 9.57 16.80 -7.40
N LEU A 328 10.19 15.85 -8.10
CA LEU A 328 11.64 15.86 -8.35
C LEU A 328 12.05 17.09 -9.17
N SER A 329 11.32 17.38 -10.26
CA SER A 329 11.65 18.47 -11.18
C SER A 329 11.46 19.85 -10.54
N SER A 330 10.37 20.03 -9.79
CA SER A 330 10.10 21.28 -9.07
C SER A 330 11.14 21.56 -7.98
N THR A 331 11.65 20.52 -7.32
CA THR A 331 12.68 20.66 -6.27
C THR A 331 13.96 21.31 -6.80
N ILE A 332 14.35 21.00 -8.05
CA ILE A 332 15.56 21.54 -8.68
C ILE A 332 15.27 22.59 -9.78
N HIS A 333 14.01 23.03 -9.90
CA HIS A 333 13.55 24.01 -10.89
C HIS A 333 13.89 23.68 -12.35
N CYS A 334 13.83 22.40 -12.75
CA CYS A 334 14.02 21.98 -14.14
C CYS A 334 12.70 21.67 -14.85
N ASN A 335 12.75 21.59 -16.18
CA ASN A 335 11.66 21.00 -16.96
C ASN A 335 11.51 19.51 -16.60
N THR A 336 10.28 19.00 -16.66
CA THR A 336 10.00 17.62 -16.27
C THR A 336 10.34 16.65 -17.41
N PRO A 337 11.17 15.61 -17.19
CA PRO A 337 11.34 14.55 -18.18
C PRO A 337 10.02 13.82 -18.42
N SER A 338 9.82 13.28 -19.62
CA SER A 338 8.64 12.42 -19.83
C SER A 338 8.72 11.17 -18.95
N LEU A 339 7.56 10.62 -18.60
CA LEU A 339 7.47 9.41 -17.78
C LEU A 339 8.31 8.25 -18.35
N LEU A 340 8.32 8.09 -19.67
CA LEU A 340 9.07 7.02 -20.34
C LEU A 340 10.58 7.29 -20.36
N GLN A 341 11.01 8.55 -20.52
CA GLN A 341 12.44 8.91 -20.44
C GLN A 341 12.99 8.65 -19.04
N PHE A 342 12.28 9.08 -18.00
CA PHE A 342 12.74 8.87 -16.62
C PHE A 342 12.78 7.38 -16.25
N ARG A 343 11.75 6.62 -16.65
CA ARG A 343 11.75 5.15 -16.49
C ARG A 343 12.90 4.48 -17.26
N SER A 344 13.17 4.93 -18.48
CA SER A 344 14.29 4.40 -19.27
C SER A 344 15.63 4.66 -18.62
N ALA A 345 15.83 5.84 -18.01
CA ALA A 345 17.04 6.16 -17.27
C ALA A 345 17.26 5.24 -16.06
N LEU A 346 16.20 4.95 -15.30
CA LEU A 346 16.27 3.99 -14.18
C LEU A 346 16.60 2.57 -14.64
N LEU A 347 15.97 2.12 -15.73
CA LEU A 347 16.20 0.79 -16.30
C LEU A 347 17.61 0.64 -16.89
N HIS A 348 18.13 1.67 -17.55
CA HIS A 348 19.53 1.71 -18.02
C HIS A 348 20.53 1.72 -16.86
N ALA A 349 20.16 2.32 -15.72
CA ALA A 349 20.94 2.28 -14.48
C ALA A 349 20.81 0.95 -13.71
N GLY A 350 20.08 -0.04 -14.24
CA GLY A 350 19.97 -1.37 -13.65
C GLY A 350 18.94 -1.51 -12.53
N TYR A 351 18.06 -0.53 -12.33
CA TYR A 351 17.05 -0.54 -11.27
C TYR A 351 15.66 -0.92 -11.80
N ARG A 352 14.86 -1.55 -10.94
CA ARG A 352 13.47 -1.86 -11.24
C ARG A 352 12.64 -0.59 -11.14
N VAL A 353 11.62 -0.49 -11.98
CA VAL A 353 10.74 0.69 -11.97
C VAL A 353 9.30 0.35 -12.35
N SER A 354 8.34 0.74 -11.52
CA SER A 354 6.91 0.68 -11.82
C SER A 354 6.25 2.05 -11.70
N LEU A 355 4.99 2.12 -12.12
CA LEU A 355 4.09 3.20 -11.75
C LEU A 355 3.39 2.84 -10.43
N SER A 356 2.62 3.76 -9.89
CA SER A 356 1.74 3.47 -8.74
C SER A 356 0.29 3.73 -9.08
N HIS A 357 -0.59 2.83 -8.63
CA HIS A 357 -2.03 3.01 -8.72
C HIS A 357 -2.54 4.17 -7.85
N ALA A 358 -1.76 4.62 -6.87
CA ALA A 358 -2.16 5.69 -5.94
C ALA A 358 -1.97 7.11 -6.52
N CYS A 359 -1.18 7.28 -7.59
CA CYS A 359 -0.90 8.59 -8.18
C CYS A 359 -0.46 8.52 -9.66
N LYS A 360 -1.04 9.36 -10.52
CA LYS A 360 -0.89 9.33 -11.99
C LYS A 360 0.54 9.50 -12.52
N ASN A 361 1.36 10.29 -11.84
CA ASN A 361 2.76 10.59 -12.23
C ASN A 361 3.78 10.03 -11.23
N ALA A 362 3.37 9.06 -10.43
CA ALA A 362 4.24 8.41 -9.47
C ALA A 362 5.09 7.32 -10.12
N VAL A 363 6.31 7.22 -9.62
CA VAL A 363 7.26 6.16 -9.94
C VAL A 363 7.73 5.51 -8.65
N LYS A 364 7.67 4.18 -8.63
CA LYS A 364 8.32 3.34 -7.63
C LYS A 364 9.58 2.73 -8.21
N THR A 365 10.63 2.66 -7.42
CA THR A 365 11.89 2.06 -7.82
C THR A 365 12.68 1.61 -6.59
N ASP A 366 13.49 0.57 -6.77
CA ASP A 366 14.49 0.14 -5.79
C ASP A 366 15.82 0.91 -5.91
N ALA A 367 15.88 1.92 -6.79
CA ALA A 367 16.99 2.85 -6.86
C ALA A 367 17.12 3.65 -5.54
N PRO A 368 18.32 3.70 -4.93
CA PRO A 368 18.58 4.58 -3.81
C PRO A 368 18.30 6.05 -4.17
N PRO A 369 17.90 6.90 -3.20
CA PRO A 369 17.64 8.32 -3.47
C PRO A 369 18.81 9.06 -4.13
N ALA A 370 20.05 8.66 -3.86
CA ALA A 370 21.23 9.21 -4.52
C ALA A 370 21.20 9.04 -6.05
N VAL A 371 20.78 7.85 -6.53
CA VAL A 371 20.65 7.56 -7.96
C VAL A 371 19.53 8.41 -8.60
N LEU A 372 18.41 8.60 -7.88
CA LEU A 372 17.34 9.49 -8.36
C LEU A 372 17.86 10.91 -8.58
N TRP A 373 18.60 11.45 -7.62
CA TRP A 373 19.18 12.79 -7.74
C TRP A 373 20.26 12.87 -8.80
N ASP A 374 21.06 11.81 -9.00
CA ASP A 374 22.05 11.75 -10.08
C ASP A 374 21.41 11.74 -11.47
N ILE A 375 20.34 10.97 -11.68
CA ILE A 375 19.56 11.02 -12.93
C ILE A 375 19.01 12.43 -13.14
N MET A 376 18.45 13.07 -12.11
CA MET A 376 17.94 14.44 -12.22
C MET A 376 19.04 15.48 -12.48
N ARG A 377 20.25 15.30 -11.92
CA ARG A 377 21.43 16.12 -12.22
C ARG A 377 21.86 15.96 -13.67
N CYS A 378 21.91 14.73 -14.20
CA CYS A 378 22.17 14.48 -15.61
C CYS A 378 21.11 15.15 -16.51
N TRP A 379 19.83 15.07 -16.13
CA TRP A 379 18.75 15.74 -16.85
C TRP A 379 18.93 17.26 -16.88
N ALA A 380 19.26 17.88 -15.74
CA ALA A 380 19.50 19.31 -15.63
C ALA A 380 20.75 19.80 -16.38
N LYS A 381 21.72 18.91 -16.69
CA LYS A 381 22.84 19.23 -17.58
C LYS A 381 22.41 19.32 -19.05
N ILE A 382 21.50 18.43 -19.47
CA ILE A 382 20.93 18.44 -20.82
C ILE A 382 19.92 19.59 -20.98
N HIS A 383 19.21 19.93 -19.91
CA HIS A 383 18.21 20.99 -19.86
C HIS A 383 18.55 22.00 -18.76
N PRO A 384 19.40 23.01 -19.06
CA PRO A 384 19.98 23.90 -18.07
C PRO A 384 18.95 24.65 -17.22
N VAL A 385 19.17 24.63 -15.91
CA VAL A 385 18.44 25.45 -14.92
C VAL A 385 19.16 26.79 -14.75
N LYS A 386 18.40 27.87 -14.56
CA LYS A 386 18.91 29.22 -14.26
C LYS A 386 19.48 29.29 -12.85
N ARG A 387 20.74 28.88 -12.68
CA ARG A 387 21.42 28.75 -11.36
C ARG A 387 21.51 30.07 -10.61
N GLU A 388 21.62 31.18 -11.32
CA GLU A 388 21.68 32.54 -10.78
C GLU A 388 20.42 32.96 -10.02
N ARG A 389 19.30 32.25 -10.22
CA ARG A 389 18.03 32.51 -9.52
C ARG A 389 17.84 31.66 -8.26
N LEU A 390 18.76 30.77 -7.96
CA LEU A 390 18.66 29.85 -6.83
C LEU A 390 19.36 30.45 -5.62
N ALA A 391 18.66 30.51 -4.48
CA ALA A 391 19.31 30.84 -3.22
C ALA A 391 20.34 29.75 -2.86
N GLU A 392 21.49 30.14 -2.31
CA GLU A 392 22.58 29.21 -2.00
C GLU A 392 22.18 28.11 -1.00
N THR A 393 21.27 28.44 -0.08
CA THR A 393 20.72 27.51 0.92
C THR A 393 19.52 26.69 0.42
N SER A 394 19.06 26.93 -0.81
CA SER A 394 17.92 26.21 -1.37
C SER A 394 18.25 24.73 -1.64
N PRO A 395 17.25 23.84 -1.57
CA PRO A 395 17.45 22.44 -1.96
C PRO A 395 18.00 22.29 -3.38
N ALA A 396 17.51 23.08 -4.32
CA ALA A 396 17.98 23.08 -5.71
C ALA A 396 19.48 23.35 -5.82
N SER A 397 19.97 24.41 -5.17
CA SER A 397 21.39 24.78 -5.22
C SER A 397 22.28 23.67 -4.66
N ARG A 398 21.91 23.12 -3.49
CA ARG A 398 22.65 22.04 -2.81
C ARG A 398 22.67 20.74 -3.63
N ILE A 399 21.56 20.39 -4.27
CA ILE A 399 21.50 19.17 -5.09
C ILE A 399 22.34 19.35 -6.36
N LEU A 400 22.22 20.50 -7.04
CA LEU A 400 22.87 20.76 -8.33
C LEU A 400 24.36 21.12 -8.23
N SER A 401 24.89 21.36 -7.03
CA SER A 401 26.33 21.60 -6.81
C SER A 401 27.17 20.32 -6.76
N VAL A 402 26.53 19.16 -6.63
CA VAL A 402 27.19 17.85 -6.61
C VAL A 402 27.24 17.27 -8.02
N GLU A 403 28.39 16.73 -8.40
CA GLU A 403 28.57 16.02 -9.67
C GLU A 403 27.99 14.58 -9.61
N PRO A 404 27.33 14.10 -10.69
CA PRO A 404 26.81 12.73 -10.73
C PRO A 404 27.90 11.67 -10.54
N THR A 405 27.71 10.76 -9.59
CA THR A 405 28.71 9.76 -9.16
C THR A 405 28.04 8.40 -9.13
N TYR A 406 27.97 7.70 -10.27
CA TYR A 406 27.48 6.33 -10.28
C TYR A 406 28.64 5.34 -10.27
N ASP A 407 28.47 4.24 -9.55
CA ASP A 407 29.32 3.06 -9.64
C ASP A 407 28.44 1.87 -10.08
N PRO A 408 28.59 1.35 -11.31
CA PRO A 408 27.89 0.16 -11.78
C PRO A 408 28.10 -1.07 -10.89
N ALA A 409 29.16 -1.12 -10.09
CA ALA A 409 29.44 -2.20 -9.16
C ALA A 409 28.56 -2.19 -7.89
N ALA A 410 27.92 -1.06 -7.56
CA ALA A 410 27.08 -0.89 -6.37
C ALA A 410 25.58 -1.20 -6.60
N ALA A 411 25.16 -1.48 -7.85
CA ALA A 411 23.80 -1.93 -8.12
C ALA A 411 23.57 -3.35 -7.57
N PRO A 412 22.43 -3.65 -6.93
CA PRO A 412 22.13 -5.00 -6.48
C PRO A 412 22.03 -5.93 -7.70
N ARG A 413 23.06 -6.76 -7.93
CA ARG A 413 23.07 -7.78 -8.97
C ARG A 413 21.98 -8.80 -8.69
N ASN A 414 20.85 -8.69 -9.39
CA ASN A 414 19.89 -9.80 -9.49
C ASN A 414 20.50 -10.92 -10.34
N GLN A 415 21.31 -11.79 -9.72
CA GLN A 415 21.75 -13.04 -10.34
C GLN A 415 20.98 -14.24 -9.75
N PRO A 416 20.57 -15.22 -10.58
CA PRO A 416 20.10 -16.51 -10.07
C PRO A 416 21.27 -17.24 -9.40
N ARG A 417 21.05 -17.74 -8.17
CA ARG A 417 22.07 -18.42 -7.36
C ARG A 417 22.46 -19.76 -8.00
N GLY A 418 23.53 -19.77 -8.79
CA GLY A 418 24.30 -20.97 -9.13
C GLY A 418 25.51 -21.09 -8.21
N GLY A 419 25.70 -22.27 -7.60
CA GLY A 419 26.78 -22.52 -6.64
C GLY A 419 28.16 -22.50 -7.30
N GLY A 420 29.01 -21.59 -6.83
CA GLY A 420 30.45 -21.54 -7.09
C GLY A 420 31.14 -20.84 -5.93
N ALA A 421 32.28 -21.37 -5.49
CA ALA A 421 33.07 -20.88 -4.37
C ALA A 421 33.47 -19.39 -4.51
N PRO A 422 33.73 -18.66 -3.41
CA PRO A 422 34.03 -17.23 -3.48
C PRO A 422 35.44 -17.02 -4.06
N ALA A 423 35.51 -16.41 -5.24
CA ALA A 423 36.72 -15.75 -5.70
C ALA A 423 36.89 -14.42 -4.94
N ASP A 424 38.14 -14.02 -4.72
CA ASP A 424 38.50 -12.77 -4.04
C ASP A 424 37.69 -11.57 -4.58
N PRO A 425 37.30 -10.61 -3.71
CA PRO A 425 36.61 -9.42 -4.17
C PRO A 425 37.50 -8.67 -5.18
N PRO A 426 36.99 -8.35 -6.38
CA PRO A 426 37.77 -7.57 -7.33
C PRO A 426 38.09 -6.20 -6.72
N PRO A 427 39.24 -5.60 -7.08
CA PRO A 427 39.61 -4.28 -6.58
C PRO A 427 38.51 -3.25 -6.88
N LEU A 428 38.20 -2.42 -5.89
CA LEU A 428 37.25 -1.31 -6.03
C LEU A 428 37.72 -0.39 -7.16
N LEU A 429 37.07 -0.48 -8.31
CA LEU A 429 37.25 0.48 -9.40
C LEU A 429 36.75 1.86 -8.90
N PRO A 430 37.42 2.97 -9.28
CA PRO A 430 36.92 4.30 -8.95
C PRO A 430 35.51 4.48 -9.55
N PRO A 431 34.58 5.18 -8.87
CA PRO A 431 33.20 5.32 -9.34
C PRO A 431 33.17 5.97 -10.72
N THR A 432 32.80 5.21 -11.75
CA THR A 432 32.69 5.68 -13.13
C THR A 432 31.49 6.62 -13.27
N ARG A 433 31.76 7.94 -13.30
CA ARG A 433 30.78 9.04 -13.51
C ARG A 433 29.55 8.62 -14.32
N LEU A 434 28.36 8.86 -13.75
CA LEU A 434 27.10 8.55 -14.42
C LEU A 434 26.92 9.42 -15.67
N GLN A 435 26.63 8.79 -16.81
CA GLN A 435 25.83 9.41 -17.87
C GLN A 435 24.47 8.70 -17.91
N ALA A 436 23.45 9.31 -17.29
CA ALA A 436 22.11 8.75 -17.35
C ALA A 436 21.63 8.75 -18.82
N SER A 437 21.24 7.57 -19.31
CA SER A 437 20.69 7.43 -20.66
C SER A 437 19.18 7.65 -20.64
N PHE A 438 18.72 8.70 -21.32
CA PHE A 438 17.29 8.98 -21.48
C PHE A 438 16.71 8.39 -22.78
N THR A 439 17.51 7.60 -23.51
CA THR A 439 17.08 6.87 -24.71
C THR A 439 15.98 5.88 -24.32
N LEU A 440 14.85 5.98 -25.01
CA LEU A 440 13.67 5.18 -24.72
C LEU A 440 13.97 3.68 -24.84
N ARG A 441 13.59 2.92 -23.82
CA ARG A 441 13.58 1.45 -23.87
C ARG A 441 12.18 0.90 -24.13
N ASP A 442 12.10 -0.23 -24.81
CA ASP A 442 10.83 -0.87 -25.15
C ASP A 442 10.04 -1.39 -23.92
N ASP A 443 10.78 -1.77 -22.87
CA ASP A 443 10.27 -2.22 -21.56
C ASP A 443 9.89 -1.05 -20.63
N ALA A 444 10.21 0.20 -20.99
CA ALA A 444 9.85 1.36 -20.19
C ALA A 444 8.34 1.66 -20.25
N ASN A 445 7.63 1.28 -21.32
CA ASN A 445 6.19 1.51 -21.45
C ASN A 445 5.39 0.27 -20.98
N PRO A 446 4.75 0.31 -19.80
CA PRO A 446 4.07 -0.86 -19.23
C PRO A 446 2.84 -1.28 -20.05
N SER A 447 2.48 -2.57 -19.99
CA SER A 447 1.45 -3.17 -20.83
C SER A 447 0.07 -2.52 -20.70
N SER A 448 -0.36 -2.20 -19.48
CA SER A 448 -1.65 -1.56 -19.22
C SER A 448 -1.74 -0.18 -19.87
N ARG A 449 -0.60 0.53 -20.02
CA ARG A 449 -0.52 1.81 -20.72
C ARG A 449 -0.51 1.64 -22.23
N LYS A 450 0.23 0.65 -22.76
CA LYS A 450 0.20 0.27 -24.18
C LYS A 450 -1.22 -0.09 -24.63
N ARG A 451 -2.01 -0.72 -23.75
CA ARG A 451 -3.42 -1.10 -23.97
C ARG A 451 -4.43 0.04 -23.76
N GLY A 452 -3.99 1.25 -23.39
CA GLY A 452 -4.89 2.40 -23.17
C GLY A 452 -5.87 2.25 -22.00
N LEU A 453 -5.58 1.39 -21.02
CA LEU A 453 -6.51 1.13 -19.92
C LEU A 453 -6.68 2.39 -19.04
N LYS A 454 -7.92 2.75 -18.71
CA LYS A 454 -8.25 3.92 -17.89
C LYS A 454 -7.84 3.69 -16.43
N ARG A 455 -6.72 4.30 -16.03
CA ARG A 455 -6.13 4.15 -14.67
C ARG A 455 -6.73 5.10 -13.64
N PHE A 456 -6.93 6.35 -14.07
CA PHE A 456 -7.50 7.44 -13.28
C PHE A 456 -8.57 8.09 -14.15
N PRO A 457 -9.83 7.64 -14.08
CA PRO A 457 -10.91 8.32 -14.79
C PRO A 457 -11.08 9.73 -14.23
N GLU A 458 -11.55 10.65 -15.07
CA GLU A 458 -12.04 11.95 -14.61
C GLU A 458 -13.17 11.73 -13.61
N ASN A 459 -13.31 12.67 -12.66
CA ASN A 459 -14.37 12.59 -11.67
C ASN A 459 -15.71 12.31 -12.37
N PRO A 460 -16.52 11.39 -11.85
CA PRO A 460 -17.82 11.14 -12.43
C PRO A 460 -18.60 12.45 -12.59
N GLU A 461 -19.31 12.58 -13.71
CA GLU A 461 -20.22 13.70 -13.93
C GLU A 461 -21.20 13.84 -12.77
N ALA A 462 -21.73 15.05 -12.56
CA ALA A 462 -22.84 15.24 -11.63
C ALA A 462 -23.92 14.17 -11.95
N PHE A 463 -24.45 13.51 -10.92
CA PHE A 463 -25.48 12.45 -11.04
C PHE A 463 -25.02 11.04 -11.49
N TRP A 464 -23.73 10.68 -11.39
CA TRP A 464 -23.19 9.33 -11.66
C TRP A 464 -23.71 8.18 -10.77
N GLY A 465 -24.46 8.50 -9.71
CA GLY A 465 -25.14 7.52 -8.86
C GLY A 465 -26.54 7.15 -9.37
N PRO A 466 -27.20 6.12 -8.81
CA PRO A 466 -28.61 5.88 -9.07
C PRO A 466 -29.43 7.15 -8.79
N LYS A 467 -30.48 7.38 -9.60
CA LYS A 467 -31.32 8.59 -9.55
C LYS A 467 -31.69 8.94 -8.10
N ALA A 468 -31.64 10.24 -7.80
CA ALA A 468 -31.96 10.74 -6.47
C ALA A 468 -33.31 10.19 -5.97
N LYS A 469 -33.33 9.94 -4.66
CA LYS A 469 -34.46 9.61 -3.79
C LYS A 469 -35.81 10.01 -4.40
N ALA A 470 -36.78 9.10 -4.44
CA ALA A 470 -38.16 9.48 -4.73
C ALA A 470 -38.54 10.63 -3.80
N LYS A 471 -38.95 11.77 -4.38
CA LYS A 471 -39.51 12.87 -3.59
C LYS A 471 -40.76 12.33 -2.91
N ALA A 472 -40.89 12.59 -1.60
CA ALA A 472 -42.18 12.41 -0.94
C ALA A 472 -43.17 13.31 -1.67
N GLY A 473 -44.22 12.68 -2.23
CA GLY A 473 -45.39 13.40 -2.73
C GLY A 473 -46.19 13.99 -1.59
#